data_AF-A0A1H4ERD6-F1
#
_entry.id   AF-A0A1H4ERD6-F1
#
_cell.length_a   1.000
_cell.length_b   1.000
_cell.length_c   1.000
_cell.angle_alpha   90.00
_cell.angle_beta   90.00
_cell.angle_gamma   90.00
#
_symmetry.space_group_name_H-M   'P 1'
#
loop_
_entity.id
_entity.type
_entity.pdbx_description
1 polymer ?
#
loop_
_entity_poly.entity_id
_entity_poly.type
_entity_poly.pdbx_seq_one_letter_code
_entity_poly.pdbx_strand_id
1 'polypeptide(L)'
;MTDAMDRHTDQLAADWAAQAREAKAREEAEMTTLRAALLAAARAAEATSIEADYAGGGDSGAFESLVAQPVAAQDVLGRVVVKTTGQLWNPDEARYVEIEIDTPFFAAAETFLSWALTAEVGNWWDGNVETSGSIVWHVADDPDRLTGEHEETVRTSEFTAWGDDDGDAPTEPTAAAPDHHPEAASREG
;
A
#
# COMPACT_ATOMS: atom_id res chain seq x y z
N MET A 1 45.41 -8.38 4.79
CA MET A 1 44.20 -8.60 5.63
C MET A 1 42.98 -7.90 5.02
N THR A 2 43.18 -6.78 4.33
CA THR A 2 42.18 -6.05 3.51
C THR A 2 41.58 -6.89 2.37
N ASP A 3 42.39 -7.58 1.56
CA ASP A 3 41.92 -8.44 0.45
C ASP A 3 40.96 -9.59 0.82
N ALA A 4 40.93 -10.01 2.09
CA ALA A 4 39.99 -11.04 2.55
C ALA A 4 38.64 -10.44 2.97
N MET A 5 38.65 -9.22 3.51
CA MET A 5 37.43 -8.48 3.87
C MET A 5 36.72 -7.93 2.63
N ASP A 6 37.47 -7.46 1.64
CA ASP A 6 36.91 -6.94 0.39
C ASP A 6 36.20 -8.05 -0.40
N ARG A 7 36.85 -9.21 -0.56
CA ARG A 7 36.23 -10.39 -1.19
C ARG A 7 34.98 -10.91 -0.46
N HIS A 8 34.95 -10.80 0.86
CA HIS A 8 33.77 -11.19 1.65
C HIS A 8 32.61 -10.21 1.46
N THR A 9 32.91 -8.91 1.37
CA THR A 9 31.91 -7.86 1.12
C THR A 9 31.33 -7.96 -0.29
N ASP A 10 32.19 -8.22 -1.29
CA ASP A 10 31.77 -8.43 -2.68
C ASP A 10 30.89 -9.68 -2.82
N GLN A 11 31.23 -10.77 -2.14
CA GLN A 11 30.42 -12.00 -2.12
C GLN A 11 29.06 -11.75 -1.46
N LEU A 12 29.02 -11.04 -0.32
CA LEU A 12 27.78 -10.70 0.38
C LEU A 12 26.85 -9.84 -0.50
N ALA A 13 27.42 -8.83 -1.18
CA ALA A 13 26.66 -7.99 -2.10
C ALA A 13 26.12 -8.79 -3.31
N ALA A 14 26.91 -9.72 -3.83
CA ALA A 14 26.49 -10.61 -4.92
C ALA A 14 25.36 -11.56 -4.48
N ASP A 15 25.44 -12.12 -3.28
CA ASP A 15 24.42 -13.01 -2.71
C ASP A 15 23.12 -12.24 -2.45
N TRP A 16 23.20 -11.02 -1.91
CA TRP A 16 22.03 -10.15 -1.75
C TRP A 16 21.40 -9.77 -3.08
N ALA A 17 22.20 -9.42 -4.09
CA ALA A 17 21.69 -9.11 -5.42
C ALA A 17 21.07 -10.34 -6.11
N ALA A 18 21.55 -11.55 -5.84
CA ALA A 18 20.94 -12.78 -6.32
C ALA A 18 19.58 -13.04 -5.64
N GLN A 19 19.53 -12.93 -4.31
CA GLN A 19 18.29 -13.09 -3.54
C GLN A 19 17.24 -12.04 -3.92
N ALA A 20 17.63 -10.78 -4.10
CA ALA A 20 16.71 -9.72 -4.54
C ALA A 20 16.13 -9.99 -5.93
N ARG A 21 16.93 -10.52 -6.87
CA ARG A 21 16.46 -10.91 -8.20
C ARG A 21 15.50 -12.09 -8.15
N GLU A 22 15.79 -13.08 -7.34
CA GLU A 22 14.92 -14.25 -7.15
C GLU A 22 13.58 -13.86 -6.51
N ALA A 23 13.62 -13.02 -5.46
CA ALA A 23 12.43 -12.49 -4.82
C ALA A 23 11.56 -11.68 -5.80
N LYS A 24 12.18 -10.80 -6.59
CA LYS A 24 11.47 -10.02 -7.62
C LYS A 24 10.83 -10.90 -8.69
N ALA A 25 11.55 -11.91 -9.18
CA ALA A 25 11.01 -12.83 -10.18
C ALA A 25 9.83 -13.64 -9.65
N ARG A 26 9.87 -14.02 -8.36
CA ARG A 26 8.75 -14.69 -7.69
C ARG A 26 7.53 -13.77 -7.58
N GLU A 27 7.74 -12.54 -7.12
CA GLU A 27 6.68 -11.53 -7.01
C GLU A 27 6.02 -11.27 -8.38
N GLU A 28 6.81 -11.10 -9.44
CA GLU A 28 6.31 -10.94 -10.81
C GLU A 28 5.44 -12.13 -11.27
N ALA A 29 5.84 -13.37 -10.92
CA ALA A 29 5.09 -14.57 -11.26
C ALA A 29 3.76 -14.68 -10.47
N GLU A 30 3.79 -14.32 -9.18
CA GLU A 30 2.61 -14.26 -8.33
C GLU A 30 1.61 -13.21 -8.84
N MET A 31 2.10 -12.01 -9.18
CA MET A 31 1.26 -10.94 -9.72
C MET A 31 0.68 -11.28 -11.09
N THR A 32 1.42 -12.00 -11.93
CA THR A 32 0.89 -12.53 -13.20
C THR A 32 -0.28 -13.49 -12.96
N THR A 33 -0.15 -14.37 -11.98
CA THR A 33 -1.20 -15.35 -11.62
C THR A 33 -2.42 -14.66 -11.03
N LEU A 34 -2.21 -13.74 -10.10
CA LEU A 34 -3.26 -12.92 -9.49
C LEU A 34 -4.03 -12.14 -10.56
N ARG A 35 -3.32 -11.46 -11.46
CA ARG A 35 -3.93 -10.72 -12.57
C ARG A 35 -4.82 -11.62 -13.42
N ALA A 36 -4.39 -12.82 -13.76
CA ALA A 36 -5.19 -13.76 -14.54
C ALA A 36 -6.49 -14.15 -13.82
N ALA A 37 -6.42 -14.40 -12.51
CA ALA A 37 -7.60 -14.70 -11.69
C ALA A 37 -8.57 -13.51 -11.61
N LEU A 38 -8.04 -12.30 -11.38
CA LEU A 38 -8.82 -11.08 -11.35
C LEU A 38 -9.51 -10.80 -12.69
N LEU A 39 -8.80 -10.96 -13.81
CA LEU A 39 -9.37 -10.78 -15.16
C LEU A 39 -10.49 -11.76 -15.45
N ALA A 40 -10.31 -13.03 -15.06
CA ALA A 40 -11.35 -14.04 -15.26
C ALA A 40 -12.62 -13.69 -14.48
N ALA A 41 -12.48 -13.26 -13.22
CA ALA A 41 -13.60 -12.81 -12.40
C ALA A 41 -14.27 -11.55 -12.98
N ALA A 42 -13.48 -10.53 -13.32
CA ALA A 42 -13.96 -9.27 -13.86
C ALA A 42 -14.73 -9.46 -15.17
N ARG A 43 -14.22 -10.29 -16.09
CA ARG A 43 -14.91 -10.62 -17.35
C ARG A 43 -16.17 -11.44 -17.13
N ALA A 44 -16.17 -12.39 -16.19
CA ALA A 44 -17.37 -13.16 -15.85
C ALA A 44 -18.47 -12.27 -15.25
N ALA A 45 -18.09 -11.18 -14.57
CA ALA A 45 -19.00 -10.14 -14.07
C ALA A 45 -19.36 -9.08 -15.13
N GLU A 46 -18.87 -9.22 -16.36
CA GLU A 46 -19.05 -8.26 -17.46
C GLU A 46 -18.52 -6.85 -17.13
N ALA A 47 -17.47 -6.76 -16.31
CA ALA A 47 -16.80 -5.50 -16.02
C ALA A 47 -16.06 -4.97 -17.26
N THR A 48 -16.25 -3.69 -17.55
CA THR A 48 -15.54 -2.94 -18.59
C THR A 48 -14.26 -2.30 -18.05
N SER A 49 -14.33 -1.75 -16.84
CA SER A 49 -13.20 -1.10 -16.17
C SER A 49 -13.25 -1.31 -14.66
N ILE A 50 -12.08 -1.15 -14.03
CA ILE A 50 -11.92 -1.02 -12.58
C ILE A 50 -11.17 0.26 -12.32
N GLU A 51 -11.79 1.17 -11.60
CA GLU A 51 -11.29 2.50 -11.27
C GLU A 51 -10.89 2.49 -9.81
N ALA A 52 -9.72 3.04 -9.51
CA ALA A 52 -9.14 3.03 -8.20
C ALA A 52 -8.58 4.42 -7.88
N ASP A 53 -9.09 5.04 -6.83
CA ASP A 53 -8.57 6.29 -6.29
C ASP A 53 -7.63 5.97 -5.14
N TYR A 54 -6.47 6.62 -5.13
CA TYR A 54 -5.50 6.49 -4.07
C TYR A 54 -5.05 7.85 -3.59
N ALA A 55 -4.73 7.91 -2.31
CA ALA A 55 -4.11 9.07 -1.71
C ALA A 55 -3.19 8.62 -0.58
N GLY A 56 -2.14 9.41 -0.37
CA GLY A 56 -1.24 9.27 0.75
C GLY A 56 0.23 9.23 0.33
N GLY A 57 1.09 9.25 1.33
CA GLY A 57 2.53 9.27 1.18
C GLY A 57 3.21 8.56 2.33
N GLY A 58 4.46 8.14 2.15
CA GLY A 58 5.17 7.36 3.16
C GLY A 58 4.54 6.01 3.45
N ASP A 59 4.67 5.55 4.71
CA ASP A 59 4.17 4.24 5.18
C ASP A 59 2.63 4.12 5.21
N SER A 60 1.89 5.14 4.78
CA SER A 60 0.44 5.31 5.01
C SER A 60 -0.41 5.48 3.75
N GLY A 61 0.16 5.32 2.55
CA GLY A 61 -0.64 5.30 1.32
C GLY A 61 -1.78 4.27 1.40
N ALA A 62 -2.91 4.57 0.78
CA ALA A 62 -4.00 3.60 0.67
C ALA A 62 -4.81 3.89 -0.58
N PHE A 63 -5.43 2.85 -1.12
CA PHE A 63 -6.55 3.06 -2.01
C PHE A 63 -7.77 3.49 -1.18
N GLU A 64 -8.30 4.67 -1.50
CA GLU A 64 -9.49 5.20 -0.84
C GLU A 64 -10.77 4.58 -1.41
N SER A 65 -10.73 4.23 -2.70
CA SER A 65 -11.89 3.78 -3.45
C SER A 65 -11.46 2.81 -4.55
N LEU A 66 -12.20 1.70 -4.71
CA LEU A 66 -12.11 0.80 -5.86
C LEU A 66 -13.53 0.49 -6.35
N VAL A 67 -13.81 0.80 -7.62
CA VAL A 67 -15.14 0.66 -8.24
C VAL A 67 -15.02 0.03 -9.62
N ALA A 68 -15.87 -0.96 -9.90
CA ALA A 68 -16.01 -1.59 -11.20
C ALA A 68 -17.18 -0.99 -11.98
N GLN A 69 -16.98 -0.82 -13.29
CA GLN A 69 -18.03 -0.44 -14.23
C GLN A 69 -18.39 -1.64 -15.12
N PRO A 70 -19.67 -1.80 -15.52
CA PRO A 70 -20.82 -1.03 -15.03
C PRO A 70 -21.18 -1.38 -13.58
N VAL A 71 -22.05 -0.60 -12.93
CA VAL A 71 -22.49 -0.84 -11.53
C VAL A 71 -23.00 -2.28 -11.29
N ALA A 72 -23.60 -2.92 -12.29
CA ALA A 72 -24.01 -4.32 -12.18
C ALA A 72 -22.82 -5.27 -11.93
N ALA A 73 -21.64 -4.98 -12.51
CA ALA A 73 -20.42 -5.73 -12.28
C ALA A 73 -19.89 -5.49 -10.84
N GLN A 74 -19.99 -4.26 -10.32
CA GLN A 74 -19.62 -3.95 -8.92
C GLN A 74 -20.32 -4.88 -7.92
N ASP A 75 -21.63 -5.06 -8.07
CA ASP A 75 -22.43 -5.89 -7.16
C ASP A 75 -22.03 -7.37 -7.21
N VAL A 76 -21.67 -7.87 -8.39
CA VAL A 76 -21.19 -9.25 -8.58
C VAL A 76 -19.81 -9.40 -7.95
N LEU A 77 -18.88 -8.52 -8.32
CA LEU A 77 -17.49 -8.56 -7.87
C LEU A 77 -17.34 -8.34 -6.36
N GLY A 78 -18.23 -7.56 -5.74
CA GLY A 78 -18.27 -7.38 -4.28
C GLY A 78 -18.53 -8.67 -3.50
N ARG A 79 -18.93 -9.76 -4.16
CA ARG A 79 -19.14 -11.09 -3.57
C ARG A 79 -18.13 -12.12 -4.02
N VAL A 80 -17.25 -11.76 -4.96
CA VAL A 80 -16.25 -12.66 -5.50
C VAL A 80 -15.07 -12.73 -4.55
N VAL A 81 -14.57 -13.95 -4.38
CA VAL A 81 -13.34 -14.26 -3.67
C VAL A 81 -12.39 -14.89 -4.67
N VAL A 82 -11.13 -14.46 -4.65
CA VAL A 82 -10.04 -15.04 -5.43
C VAL A 82 -9.00 -15.66 -4.50
N LYS A 83 -8.30 -16.67 -4.99
CA LYS A 83 -7.18 -17.27 -4.27
C LYS A 83 -5.94 -16.40 -4.46
N THR A 84 -5.32 -16.02 -3.36
CA THR A 84 -4.02 -15.33 -3.34
C THR A 84 -3.02 -16.15 -2.53
N THR A 85 -1.73 -15.87 -2.72
CA THR A 85 -0.69 -16.42 -1.87
C THR A 85 -0.45 -15.48 -0.70
N GLY A 86 -0.32 -16.03 0.51
CA GLY A 86 0.25 -15.30 1.62
C GLY A 86 1.10 -16.19 2.51
N GLN A 87 1.59 -15.63 3.61
CA GLN A 87 2.55 -16.30 4.47
C GLN A 87 1.95 -16.59 5.85
N LEU A 88 2.15 -17.81 6.32
CA LEU A 88 1.81 -18.23 7.68
C LEU A 88 3.07 -18.68 8.41
N TRP A 89 3.25 -18.20 9.64
CA TRP A 89 4.34 -18.67 10.49
C TRP A 89 4.08 -20.13 10.90
N ASN A 90 5.00 -21.03 10.54
CA ASN A 90 5.01 -22.41 11.00
C ASN A 90 6.02 -22.55 12.16
N PRO A 91 5.56 -22.72 13.42
CA PRO A 91 6.44 -22.82 14.57
C PRO A 91 7.27 -24.12 14.58
N ASP A 92 6.76 -25.20 13.99
CA ASP A 92 7.42 -26.51 13.98
C ASP A 92 8.66 -26.51 13.07
N GLU A 93 8.59 -25.74 11.98
CA GLU A 93 9.68 -25.59 11.02
C GLU A 93 10.50 -24.30 11.24
N ALA A 94 10.11 -23.49 12.23
CA ALA A 94 10.68 -22.17 12.53
C ALA A 94 10.84 -21.28 11.29
N ARG A 95 9.84 -21.31 10.39
CA ARG A 95 9.84 -20.53 9.14
C ARG A 95 8.43 -20.13 8.71
N TYR A 96 8.35 -19.11 7.86
CA TYR A 96 7.12 -18.82 7.12
C TYR A 96 6.92 -19.82 6.00
N VAL A 97 5.69 -20.31 5.86
CA VAL A 97 5.25 -21.17 4.75
C VAL A 97 4.19 -20.45 3.94
N GLU A 98 4.19 -20.69 2.63
CA GLU A 98 3.15 -20.17 1.75
C GLU A 98 1.86 -20.94 1.93
N ILE A 99 0.76 -20.20 1.94
CA ILE A 99 -0.58 -20.74 1.97
C ILE A 99 -1.45 -20.03 0.95
N GLU A 100 -2.45 -20.74 0.42
CA GLU A 100 -3.51 -20.12 -0.35
C GLU A 100 -4.55 -19.50 0.59
N ILE A 101 -4.86 -18.23 0.34
CA ILE A 101 -5.81 -17.45 1.14
C ILE A 101 -6.97 -17.02 0.26
N ASP A 102 -8.18 -17.10 0.80
CA ASP A 102 -9.37 -16.54 0.19
C ASP A 102 -9.38 -15.02 0.42
N THR A 103 -9.24 -14.25 -0.66
CA THR A 103 -9.21 -12.79 -0.61
C THR A 103 -10.39 -12.19 -1.38
N PRO A 104 -11.13 -11.24 -0.80
CA PRO A 104 -12.16 -10.50 -1.53
C PRO A 104 -11.58 -9.88 -2.80
N PHE A 105 -12.35 -9.89 -3.88
CA PHE A 105 -11.89 -9.42 -5.19
C PHE A 105 -11.24 -8.03 -5.14
N PHE A 106 -11.88 -7.06 -4.49
CA PHE A 106 -11.37 -5.68 -4.44
C PHE A 106 -10.07 -5.55 -3.63
N ALA A 107 -9.90 -6.29 -2.54
CA ALA A 107 -8.64 -6.30 -1.79
C ALA A 107 -7.50 -6.96 -2.62
N ALA A 108 -7.83 -7.99 -3.39
CA ALA A 108 -6.88 -8.62 -4.30
C ALA A 108 -6.54 -7.71 -5.50
N ALA A 109 -7.52 -6.97 -6.02
CA ALA A 109 -7.32 -5.96 -7.07
C ALA A 109 -6.45 -4.80 -6.57
N GLU A 110 -6.65 -4.35 -5.34
CA GLU A 110 -5.82 -3.33 -4.68
C GLU A 110 -4.34 -3.75 -4.61
N THR A 111 -4.08 -5.02 -4.27
CA THR A 111 -2.72 -5.58 -4.26
C THR A 111 -2.09 -5.54 -5.66
N PHE A 112 -2.85 -5.96 -6.67
CA PHE A 112 -2.38 -5.92 -8.06
C PHE A 112 -2.12 -4.49 -8.55
N LEU A 113 -3.02 -3.56 -8.27
CA LEU A 113 -2.90 -2.15 -8.69
C LEU A 113 -1.78 -1.43 -7.95
N SER A 114 -1.57 -1.71 -6.67
CA SER A 114 -0.41 -1.25 -5.90
C SER A 114 0.90 -1.65 -6.59
N TRP A 115 1.02 -2.95 -6.93
CA TRP A 115 2.21 -3.46 -7.60
C TRP A 115 2.42 -2.83 -8.97
N ALA A 116 1.35 -2.69 -9.76
CA ALA A 116 1.42 -2.06 -11.09
C ALA A 116 1.83 -0.58 -11.00
N LEU A 117 1.28 0.16 -10.04
CA LEU A 117 1.64 1.55 -9.80
C LEU A 117 3.13 1.66 -9.40
N THR A 118 3.61 0.81 -8.50
CA THR A 118 5.03 0.77 -8.13
C THR A 118 5.94 0.47 -9.32
N ALA A 119 5.50 -0.35 -10.27
CA ALA A 119 6.25 -0.60 -11.50
C ALA A 119 6.28 0.61 -12.46
N GLU A 120 5.24 1.44 -12.46
CA GLU A 120 5.11 2.61 -13.35
C GLU A 120 5.80 3.87 -12.79
N VAL A 121 5.49 4.24 -11.54
CA VAL A 121 5.96 5.50 -10.93
C VAL A 121 7.13 5.29 -9.95
N GLY A 122 7.52 4.05 -9.66
CA GLY A 122 8.52 3.73 -8.65
C GLY A 122 7.96 3.69 -7.24
N ASN A 123 8.81 3.86 -6.23
CA ASN A 123 8.40 3.80 -4.83
C ASN A 123 7.63 5.07 -4.42
N TRP A 124 6.33 5.11 -4.72
CA TRP A 124 5.42 6.21 -4.36
C TRP A 124 5.11 6.30 -2.85
N TRP A 125 5.60 5.32 -2.08
CA TRP A 125 5.52 5.26 -0.63
C TRP A 125 6.75 5.87 0.07
N ASP A 126 7.57 6.65 -0.63
CA ASP A 126 8.68 7.34 0.04
C ASP A 126 8.13 8.41 1.00
N GLY A 127 8.62 8.40 2.26
CA GLY A 127 8.10 9.17 3.40
C GLY A 127 7.95 10.67 3.21
N ASN A 128 8.60 11.23 2.19
CA ASN A 128 8.62 12.65 1.88
C ASN A 128 7.74 13.04 0.68
N VAL A 129 7.07 12.07 0.06
CA VAL A 129 6.24 12.29 -1.13
C VAL A 129 4.81 11.90 -0.79
N GLU A 130 3.91 12.88 -0.81
CA GLU A 130 2.48 12.62 -0.83
C GLU A 130 2.05 12.45 -2.28
N THR A 131 1.43 11.31 -2.58
CA THR A 131 0.92 11.02 -3.92
C THR A 131 -0.58 10.80 -3.86
N SER A 132 -1.28 11.30 -4.85
CA SER A 132 -2.69 10.99 -5.04
C SER A 132 -2.99 10.87 -6.52
N GLY A 133 -4.08 10.19 -6.82
CA GLY A 133 -4.48 10.04 -8.20
C GLY A 133 -5.56 9.00 -8.39
N SER A 134 -5.79 8.70 -9.66
CA SER A 134 -6.70 7.64 -10.07
C SER A 134 -6.01 6.74 -11.07
N ILE A 135 -6.29 5.45 -10.99
CA ILE A 135 -5.90 4.45 -11.99
C ILE A 135 -7.17 3.78 -12.50
N VAL A 136 -7.22 3.56 -13.80
CA VAL A 136 -8.27 2.85 -14.52
C VAL A 136 -7.67 1.66 -15.21
N TRP A 137 -8.15 0.48 -14.86
CA TRP A 137 -7.84 -0.77 -15.52
C TRP A 137 -8.89 -1.15 -16.54
N HIS A 138 -8.51 -1.23 -17.82
CA HIS A 138 -9.41 -1.45 -18.95
C HIS A 138 -9.64 -2.95 -19.22
N VAL A 139 -10.47 -3.60 -18.39
CA VAL A 139 -10.71 -5.06 -18.41
C VAL A 139 -11.21 -5.60 -19.76
N ALA A 140 -12.12 -4.88 -20.42
CA ALA A 140 -12.79 -5.36 -21.63
C ALA A 140 -11.98 -5.13 -22.92
N ASP A 141 -11.37 -3.95 -23.06
CA ASP A 141 -10.70 -3.54 -24.30
C ASP A 141 -9.29 -4.10 -24.42
N ASP A 142 -8.46 -3.77 -23.43
CA ASP A 142 -7.06 -4.16 -23.37
C ASP A 142 -6.67 -4.37 -21.91
N PRO A 143 -6.61 -5.63 -21.44
CA PRO A 143 -6.36 -5.91 -20.03
C PRO A 143 -4.93 -5.53 -19.61
N ASP A 144 -4.00 -5.27 -20.52
CA ASP A 144 -2.65 -4.76 -20.22
C ASP A 144 -2.64 -3.22 -20.11
N ARG A 145 -3.73 -2.56 -20.53
CA ARG A 145 -3.85 -1.11 -20.45
C ARG A 145 -4.32 -0.68 -19.06
N LEU A 146 -3.42 -0.02 -18.35
CA LEU A 146 -3.70 0.85 -17.22
C LEU A 146 -3.58 2.30 -17.70
N THR A 147 -4.48 3.17 -17.27
CA THR A 147 -4.39 4.61 -17.51
C THR A 147 -4.68 5.34 -16.21
N GLY A 148 -4.18 6.55 -16.02
CA GLY A 148 -4.49 7.30 -14.81
C GLY A 148 -3.98 8.72 -14.86
N GLU A 149 -4.41 9.50 -13.89
CA GLU A 149 -3.83 10.81 -13.58
C GLU A 149 -3.18 10.71 -12.20
N HIS A 150 -1.98 11.29 -12.07
CA HIS A 150 -1.19 11.27 -10.85
C HIS A 150 -0.77 12.69 -10.48
N GLU A 151 -0.95 13.04 -9.22
CA GLU A 151 -0.45 14.26 -8.62
C GLU A 151 0.58 13.90 -7.54
N GLU A 152 1.77 14.48 -7.68
CA GLU A 152 2.87 14.31 -6.74
C GLU A 152 3.10 15.61 -5.97
N THR A 153 3.01 15.55 -4.65
CA THR A 153 3.40 16.64 -3.76
C THR A 153 4.60 16.21 -2.92
N VAL A 154 5.79 16.65 -3.34
CA VAL A 154 7.01 16.46 -2.55
C VAL A 154 7.01 17.44 -1.39
N ARG A 155 6.86 16.94 -0.17
CA ARG A 155 7.10 17.72 1.04
C ARG A 155 8.58 17.63 1.37
N THR A 156 9.29 18.75 1.27
CA THR A 156 10.55 18.89 2.00
C THR A 156 10.21 18.88 3.49
N SER A 157 10.31 17.72 4.14
CA SER A 157 10.27 17.67 5.60
C SER A 157 11.38 18.58 6.12
N GLU A 158 11.03 19.66 6.83
CA GLU A 158 12.00 20.27 7.72
C GLU A 158 12.32 19.19 8.76
N PHE A 159 13.48 18.55 8.60
CA PHE A 159 14.03 17.70 9.64
C PHE A 159 14.10 18.55 10.90
N THR A 160 13.13 18.37 11.80
CA THR A 160 13.25 18.88 13.15
C THR A 160 14.30 17.97 13.77
N ALA A 161 15.56 18.40 13.69
CA ALA A 161 16.60 17.80 14.52
C ALA A 161 16.01 17.76 15.92
N TRP A 162 15.88 16.55 16.48
CA TRP A 162 15.70 16.41 17.92
C TRP A 162 16.91 17.12 18.52
N GLY A 163 16.71 18.38 18.88
CA GLY A 163 17.76 19.18 19.49
C GLY A 163 18.14 18.47 20.77
N ASP A 164 19.43 18.18 20.92
CA ASP A 164 20.03 18.00 22.23
C ASP A 164 19.83 19.32 23.01
N ASP A 165 18.64 19.53 23.57
CA ASP A 165 18.34 20.61 24.51
C ASP A 165 18.73 20.15 25.92
N ASP A 166 20.02 19.80 26.06
CA ASP A 166 20.71 19.84 27.35
C ASP A 166 20.98 21.32 27.67
N GLY A 167 19.98 22.02 28.22
CA GLY A 167 20.11 23.47 28.40
C GLY A 167 19.04 24.19 29.21
N ASP A 168 18.79 23.76 30.45
CA ASP A 168 18.26 24.57 31.56
C ASP A 168 17.26 25.72 31.22
N ALA A 169 15.97 25.44 31.39
CA ALA A 169 14.99 26.47 31.74
C ALA A 169 14.15 26.01 32.94
N PRO A 170 13.98 26.85 33.98
CA PRO A 170 13.53 26.41 35.29
C PRO A 170 12.03 26.07 35.34
N THR A 171 11.72 25.03 36.12
CA THR A 171 10.37 24.61 36.49
C THR A 171 9.58 25.65 37.28
N GLU A 172 8.34 25.87 36.82
CA GLU A 172 7.08 26.20 37.54
C GLU A 172 6.79 27.66 37.98
N PRO A 173 5.50 28.07 38.16
CA PRO A 173 4.29 27.24 38.32
C PRO A 173 3.06 27.56 37.44
N THR A 174 2.21 26.55 37.37
CA THR A 174 0.87 26.47 36.77
C THR A 174 -0.16 27.43 37.41
N ALA A 175 -0.91 28.17 36.58
CA ALA A 175 -2.25 28.73 36.84
C ALA A 175 -2.84 29.22 35.50
N ALA A 176 -4.11 29.09 35.14
CA ALA A 176 -5.26 28.32 35.60
C ALA A 176 -6.17 28.15 34.36
N ALA A 177 -6.97 27.09 34.30
CA ALA A 177 -7.91 26.81 33.21
C ALA A 177 -8.98 27.93 33.08
N PRO A 178 -9.44 28.28 31.86
CA PRO A 178 -10.69 29.01 31.71
C PRO A 178 -11.88 28.07 31.94
N ASP A 179 -12.75 28.49 32.86
CA ASP A 179 -13.94 27.79 33.34
C ASP A 179 -14.87 27.29 32.22
N HIS A 180 -15.24 26.01 32.30
CA HIS A 180 -16.49 25.52 31.76
C HIS A 180 -17.61 25.82 32.76
N HIS A 181 -18.58 26.65 32.39
CA HIS A 181 -19.92 26.59 32.95
C HIS A 181 -20.93 26.21 31.86
N PRO A 182 -21.58 25.04 31.97
CA PRO A 182 -22.80 24.72 31.25
C PRO A 182 -24.02 25.14 32.10
N GLU A 183 -25.01 25.77 31.49
CA GLU A 183 -26.35 25.93 32.07
C GLU A 183 -27.35 25.68 30.92
N ALA A 184 -27.83 24.45 30.76
CA ALA A 184 -29.03 23.86 31.38
C ALA A 184 -30.35 24.38 30.78
N ALA A 185 -31.11 23.43 30.22
CA ALA A 185 -32.42 23.60 29.62
C ALA A 185 -33.54 23.79 30.66
N SER A 186 -34.62 24.48 30.25
CA SER A 186 -36.05 24.26 30.61
C SER A 186 -36.89 25.27 29.79
N ARG A 187 -37.78 24.89 28.86
CA ARG A 187 -39.12 24.28 28.96
C ARG A 187 -40.22 25.24 29.50
N GLU A 188 -41.16 25.53 28.59
CA GLU A 188 -42.59 25.89 28.73
C GLU A 188 -43.03 27.19 29.47
N GLY A 189 -43.93 27.91 28.79
CA GLY A 189 -44.67 29.10 29.21
C GLY A 189 -45.29 29.80 28.01
#